data_AF-A0A1C6UUM6-F1
#
_entry.id   AF-A0A1C6UUM6-F1
#
_cell.length_a   1.000
_cell.length_b   1.000
_cell.length_c   1.000
_cell.angle_alpha   90.00
_cell.angle_beta   90.00
_cell.angle_gamma   90.00
#
_symmetry.space_group_name_H-M   'P 1'
#
loop_
_entity.id
_entity.type
_entity.pdbx_description
1 polymer ?
#
loop_
_entity_poly.entity_id
_entity_poly.type
_entity_poly.pdbx_seq_one_letter_code
_entity_poly.pdbx_strand_id
1 'polypeptide(L)'
;MSNPAEVVAEHYRSLERKWDVFDRSSDYGRLVVPAGNNDEPFHRWFKMKEAYSFGLFERLIKDSGDQSSGPLRVLDPFSGSGTTAISATNLAIERKLDSHVTLIERNPVLRIVAEGKAAGLLGGAKVARAIENILPSVLEKHAAMMGGRRRISTASVTLNNRSYYPPSHRRSLLALSQAVRSVEDRDARLVLQTCVASAVEPSGRLRRDGRALRYTPERRPASPIEAFSAALDRCLEDLKSVGETETSSSVTVLEGDARESDRCAAGPAYDWIVFSPPYPNNIDYTEVYKTEAWALGCFDSVEAMKSQRLATVRSHTSLYFPDEYTFRSLDVANEVQKLIDPLLNAVPSDRYERGRRQLIAGYADDMLRVFQSLRKLVHAESRLVFVVGNSVHGTGDSRLVIAADILLAALAELVGWQVEEIRVARELRRRTDDLGHARESVVCLRPA
;
A
#
# COMPACT_ATOMS: atom_id res chain seq x y z
N MET A 1 5.50 20.71 -36.06
CA MET A 1 5.95 20.32 -34.70
C MET A 1 5.23 19.03 -34.37
N SER A 2 5.96 17.97 -34.02
CA SER A 2 5.37 16.68 -33.66
C SER A 2 4.46 16.85 -32.43
N ASN A 3 3.32 16.15 -32.40
CA ASN A 3 2.43 16.19 -31.25
C ASN A 3 3.17 15.66 -30.00
N PRO A 4 3.24 16.41 -28.88
CA PRO A 4 3.94 15.97 -27.67
C PRO A 4 3.49 14.58 -27.18
N ALA A 5 2.21 14.23 -27.33
CA ALA A 5 1.70 12.91 -26.97
C ALA A 5 2.27 11.79 -27.86
N GLU A 6 2.48 12.05 -29.16
CA GLU A 6 3.11 11.09 -30.09
C GLU A 6 4.59 10.89 -29.76
N VAL A 7 5.29 11.96 -29.37
CA VAL A 7 6.70 11.89 -28.94
C VAL A 7 6.85 10.99 -27.71
N VAL A 8 5.98 11.19 -26.72
CA VAL A 8 5.96 10.34 -25.51
C VAL A 8 5.61 8.89 -25.86
N ALA A 9 4.63 8.67 -26.75
CA ALA A 9 4.23 7.33 -27.16
C ALA A 9 5.31 6.59 -27.96
N GLU A 10 6.05 7.27 -28.84
CA GLU A 10 7.20 6.65 -29.53
C GLU A 10 8.35 6.40 -28.56
N HIS A 11 8.59 7.30 -27.59
CA HIS A 11 9.57 7.08 -26.55
C HIS A 11 9.29 5.78 -25.78
N TYR A 12 8.04 5.57 -25.33
CA TYR A 12 7.67 4.33 -24.66
C TYR A 12 7.81 3.11 -25.55
N ARG A 13 7.35 3.16 -26.81
CA ARG A 13 7.56 2.08 -27.78
C ARG A 13 9.03 1.74 -27.98
N SER A 14 9.91 2.75 -27.99
CA SER A 14 11.34 2.52 -28.16
C SER A 14 11.99 1.81 -26.97
N LEU A 15 11.52 2.11 -25.74
CA LEU A 15 11.96 1.42 -24.53
C LEU A 15 11.39 0.01 -24.45
N GLU A 16 10.08 -0.14 -24.73
CA GLU A 16 9.36 -1.41 -24.64
C GLU A 16 9.95 -2.49 -25.55
N ARG A 17 10.50 -2.14 -26.72
CA ARG A 17 11.17 -3.07 -27.65
C ARG A 17 12.35 -3.85 -27.04
N LYS A 18 12.85 -3.45 -25.88
CA LYS A 18 13.94 -4.15 -25.17
C LYS A 18 13.46 -5.38 -24.41
N TRP A 19 12.17 -5.49 -24.13
CA TRP A 19 11.62 -6.47 -23.19
C TRP A 19 10.51 -7.28 -23.82
N ASP A 20 10.34 -8.49 -23.30
CA ASP A 20 9.19 -9.30 -23.63
C ASP A 20 7.95 -8.77 -22.92
N VAL A 21 6.97 -8.30 -23.69
CA VAL A 21 5.70 -7.78 -23.17
C VAL A 21 4.56 -8.67 -23.63
N PHE A 22 3.86 -9.27 -22.66
CA PHE A 22 2.80 -10.24 -22.91
C PHE A 22 1.46 -9.74 -22.39
N ASP A 23 0.40 -9.95 -23.17
CA ASP A 23 -0.96 -9.86 -22.64
C ASP A 23 -1.24 -11.08 -21.76
N ARG A 24 -1.37 -10.84 -20.45
CA ARG A 24 -1.72 -11.85 -19.46
C ARG A 24 -3.01 -11.45 -18.72
N SER A 25 -3.90 -10.72 -19.39
CA SER A 25 -5.09 -10.15 -18.76
C SER A 25 -6.05 -11.21 -18.21
N SER A 26 -6.16 -12.37 -18.88
CA SER A 26 -6.95 -13.51 -18.40
C SER A 26 -6.42 -14.12 -17.11
N ASP A 27 -5.11 -14.03 -16.89
CA ASP A 27 -4.41 -14.60 -15.74
C ASP A 27 -4.31 -13.63 -14.57
N TYR A 28 -4.02 -12.35 -14.85
CA TYR A 28 -3.63 -11.36 -13.86
C TYR A 28 -4.64 -10.25 -13.60
N GLY A 29 -5.65 -10.06 -14.47
CA GLY A 29 -6.55 -8.90 -14.35
C GLY A 29 -7.34 -8.84 -13.05
N ARG A 30 -7.65 -9.99 -12.45
CA ARG A 30 -8.25 -10.08 -11.11
C ARG A 30 -7.23 -10.02 -9.98
N LEU A 31 -5.96 -10.33 -10.26
CA LEU A 31 -4.90 -10.42 -9.25
C LEU A 31 -4.30 -9.05 -8.93
N VAL A 32 -4.30 -8.11 -9.88
CA VAL A 32 -3.79 -6.74 -9.68
C VAL A 32 -4.78 -5.80 -9.00
N VAL A 33 -5.93 -6.31 -8.56
CA VAL A 33 -6.96 -5.59 -7.80
C VAL A 33 -7.36 -6.40 -6.57
N PRO A 34 -8.06 -5.85 -5.56
CA PRO A 34 -8.35 -6.59 -4.33
C PRO A 34 -9.53 -7.57 -4.50
N ALA A 35 -9.55 -8.34 -5.59
CA ALA A 35 -10.59 -9.32 -5.87
C ALA A 35 -10.52 -10.45 -4.84
N GLY A 36 -11.66 -10.76 -4.22
CA GLY A 36 -11.78 -11.82 -3.20
C GLY A 36 -11.32 -11.40 -1.79
N ASN A 37 -10.51 -10.34 -1.65
CA ASN A 37 -9.96 -9.92 -0.36
C ASN A 37 -11.02 -9.58 0.72
N ASN A 38 -12.26 -9.24 0.35
CA ASN A 38 -13.31 -8.92 1.33
C ASN A 38 -13.94 -10.18 1.96
N ASP A 39 -13.70 -11.34 1.39
CA ASP A 39 -14.29 -12.62 1.84
C ASP A 39 -13.23 -13.55 2.41
N GLU A 40 -11.97 -13.38 2.00
CA GLU A 40 -10.83 -14.19 2.43
C GLU A 40 -10.40 -13.87 3.88
N PRO A 41 -10.21 -14.90 4.75
CA PRO A 41 -9.73 -14.73 6.12
C PRO A 41 -8.48 -13.86 6.23
N PHE A 42 -8.41 -13.05 7.29
CA PHE A 42 -7.36 -12.05 7.56
C PHE A 42 -7.31 -10.88 6.56
N HIS A 43 -7.45 -11.12 5.24
CA HIS A 43 -7.53 -10.07 4.24
C HIS A 43 -8.77 -9.19 4.44
N ARG A 44 -9.90 -9.79 4.83
CA ARG A 44 -11.19 -9.13 5.06
C ARG A 44 -11.25 -8.22 6.29
N TRP A 45 -10.22 -8.20 7.13
CA TRP A 45 -10.19 -7.41 8.37
C TRP A 45 -10.22 -5.90 8.11
N PHE A 46 -9.66 -5.49 6.98
CA PHE A 46 -9.61 -4.08 6.58
C PHE A 46 -9.71 -3.93 5.06
N LYS A 47 -10.73 -3.19 4.62
CA LYS A 47 -10.95 -2.90 3.21
C LYS A 47 -9.98 -1.83 2.71
N MET A 48 -9.06 -2.23 1.83
CA MET A 48 -8.13 -1.35 1.10
C MET A 48 -8.40 -1.50 -0.40
N LYS A 49 -8.76 -0.41 -1.09
CA LYS A 49 -9.13 -0.46 -2.51
C LYS A 49 -7.92 -0.57 -3.43
N GLU A 50 -6.77 -0.13 -2.93
CA GLU A 50 -5.51 -0.01 -3.65
C GLU A 50 -4.60 -1.26 -3.47
N ALA A 51 -5.08 -2.30 -2.80
CA ALA A 51 -4.35 -3.56 -2.64
C ALA A 51 -4.54 -4.45 -3.88
N TYR A 52 -3.55 -5.28 -4.18
CA TYR A 52 -3.73 -6.44 -5.08
C TYR A 52 -4.41 -7.61 -4.34
N SER A 53 -4.79 -8.64 -5.09
CA SER A 53 -5.50 -9.81 -4.59
C SER A 53 -4.58 -10.69 -3.73
N PHE A 54 -5.14 -11.33 -2.71
CA PHE A 54 -4.42 -12.35 -1.93
C PHE A 54 -3.84 -13.49 -2.77
N GLY A 55 -4.43 -13.79 -3.94
CA GLY A 55 -3.94 -14.84 -4.84
C GLY A 55 -2.74 -14.46 -5.71
N LEU A 56 -2.28 -13.20 -5.68
CA LEU A 56 -1.19 -12.76 -6.55
C LEU A 56 0.11 -13.51 -6.25
N PHE A 57 0.50 -13.60 -4.97
CA PHE A 57 1.78 -14.21 -4.58
C PHE A 57 1.85 -15.68 -4.98
N GLU A 58 0.81 -16.47 -4.67
CA GLU A 58 0.72 -17.87 -5.09
C GLU A 58 0.85 -18.03 -6.61
N ARG A 59 0.18 -17.15 -7.38
CA ARG A 59 0.29 -17.18 -8.84
C ARG A 59 1.72 -16.90 -9.31
N LEU A 60 2.44 -15.97 -8.68
CA LEU A 60 3.82 -15.67 -9.02
C LEU A 60 4.76 -16.85 -8.76
N ILE A 61 4.63 -17.53 -7.61
CA ILE A 61 5.40 -18.73 -7.28
C ILE A 61 5.09 -19.87 -8.27
N LYS A 62 3.83 -20.03 -8.67
CA LYS A 62 3.43 -21.04 -9.66
C LYS A 62 4.05 -20.75 -11.03
N ASP A 63 3.96 -19.52 -11.50
CA ASP A 63 4.46 -19.12 -12.83
C ASP A 63 5.99 -19.14 -12.90
N SER A 64 6.71 -18.95 -11.78
CA SER A 64 8.18 -19.08 -11.75
C SER A 64 8.68 -20.52 -11.78
N GLY A 65 7.81 -21.50 -11.52
CA GLY A 65 8.20 -22.89 -11.32
C GLY A 65 9.02 -23.12 -10.05
N ASP A 66 8.94 -22.23 -9.06
CA ASP A 66 9.71 -22.34 -7.82
C ASP A 66 9.20 -23.51 -6.96
N GLN A 67 10.02 -24.56 -6.90
CA GLN A 67 9.84 -25.80 -6.13
C GLN A 67 10.75 -25.86 -4.90
N SER A 68 11.26 -24.73 -4.43
CA SER A 68 12.18 -24.67 -3.29
C SER A 68 11.54 -25.30 -2.05
N SER A 69 12.29 -26.17 -1.38
CA SER A 69 11.88 -26.83 -0.13
C SER A 69 12.45 -26.14 1.12
N GLY A 70 13.10 -24.99 0.95
CA GLY A 70 13.67 -24.18 2.03
C GLY A 70 12.69 -23.13 2.56
N PRO A 71 13.06 -22.42 3.64
CA PRO A 71 12.25 -21.33 4.16
C PRO A 71 12.15 -20.18 3.14
N LEU A 72 10.94 -19.65 2.93
CA LEU A 72 10.68 -18.56 2.00
C LEU A 72 10.99 -17.21 2.64
N ARG A 73 11.95 -16.47 2.11
CA ARG A 73 12.26 -15.10 2.55
C ARG A 73 11.64 -14.09 1.59
N VAL A 74 10.69 -13.31 2.09
CA VAL A 74 9.88 -12.40 1.28
C VAL A 74 10.00 -10.97 1.81
N LEU A 75 10.17 -10.00 0.91
CA LEU A 75 10.16 -8.57 1.24
C LEU A 75 9.06 -7.85 0.46
N ASP A 76 8.27 -7.03 1.15
CA ASP A 76 7.37 -6.05 0.53
C ASP A 76 7.72 -4.64 1.04
N PRO A 77 8.44 -3.82 0.24
CA PRO A 77 8.83 -2.46 0.65
C PRO A 77 7.67 -1.44 0.65
N PHE A 78 6.47 -1.83 0.21
CA PHE A 78 5.27 -0.99 0.17
C PHE A 78 4.05 -1.78 0.63
N SER A 79 4.17 -2.40 1.81
CA SER A 79 3.29 -3.49 2.24
C SER A 79 1.81 -3.13 2.34
N GLY A 80 1.46 -1.86 2.51
CA GLY A 80 0.09 -1.41 2.67
C GLY A 80 -0.58 -2.16 3.82
N SER A 81 -1.70 -2.82 3.54
CA SER A 81 -2.43 -3.60 4.56
C SER A 81 -1.86 -5.01 4.81
N GLY A 82 -0.68 -5.34 4.27
CA GLY A 82 0.04 -6.60 4.54
C GLY A 82 -0.39 -7.80 3.70
N THR A 83 -0.90 -7.60 2.47
CA THR A 83 -1.37 -8.72 1.62
C THR A 83 -0.25 -9.73 1.35
N THR A 84 0.95 -9.31 0.95
CA THR A 84 2.10 -10.21 0.73
C THR A 84 2.39 -11.08 1.95
N ALA A 85 2.37 -10.54 3.17
CA ALA A 85 2.68 -11.33 4.36
C ALA A 85 1.68 -12.47 4.60
N ILE A 86 0.39 -12.17 4.54
CA ILE A 86 -0.63 -13.19 4.75
C ILE A 86 -0.56 -14.26 3.65
N SER A 87 -0.46 -13.84 2.39
CA SER A 87 -0.37 -14.76 1.26
C SER A 87 0.88 -15.64 1.28
N ALA A 88 2.05 -15.05 1.57
CA ALA A 88 3.31 -15.79 1.60
C ALA A 88 3.38 -16.76 2.78
N THR A 89 2.91 -16.35 3.96
CA THR A 89 2.89 -17.22 5.14
C THR A 89 1.87 -18.35 4.98
N ASN A 90 0.68 -18.08 4.44
CA ASN A 90 -0.30 -19.15 4.15
C ASN A 90 0.26 -20.17 3.16
N LEU A 91 0.88 -19.71 2.07
CA LEU A 91 1.50 -20.60 1.09
C LEU A 91 2.61 -21.46 1.72
N ALA A 92 3.43 -20.87 2.59
CA ALA A 92 4.47 -21.60 3.31
C ALA A 92 3.86 -22.68 4.22
N ILE A 93 2.83 -22.34 5.00
CA ILE A 93 2.11 -23.29 5.86
C ILE A 93 1.52 -24.45 5.03
N GLU A 94 0.86 -24.15 3.91
CA GLU A 94 0.32 -25.15 2.99
C GLU A 94 1.39 -26.09 2.43
N ARG A 95 2.57 -25.54 2.10
CA ARG A 95 3.73 -26.29 1.61
C ARG A 95 4.54 -26.95 2.72
N LYS A 96 4.15 -26.79 4.00
CA LYS A 96 4.88 -27.26 5.17
C LYS A 96 6.33 -26.71 5.21
N LEU A 97 6.47 -25.45 4.87
CA LEU A 97 7.70 -24.66 4.90
C LEU A 97 7.57 -23.57 5.96
N ASP A 98 8.70 -23.03 6.39
CA ASP A 98 8.74 -21.77 7.14
C ASP A 98 8.78 -20.58 6.18
N SER A 99 8.31 -19.42 6.64
CA SER A 99 8.43 -18.15 5.93
C SER A 99 9.00 -17.06 6.83
N HIS A 100 9.84 -16.20 6.26
CA HIS A 100 10.32 -14.99 6.93
C HIS A 100 9.96 -13.80 6.06
N VAL A 101 8.86 -13.13 6.42
CA VAL A 101 8.37 -11.98 5.67
C VAL A 101 8.77 -10.69 6.36
N THR A 102 9.42 -9.79 5.62
CA THR A 102 9.67 -8.41 6.05
C THR A 102 8.76 -7.47 5.26
N LEU A 103 8.04 -6.62 5.98
CA LEU A 103 7.18 -5.58 5.44
C LEU A 103 7.74 -4.22 5.81
N ILE A 104 7.80 -3.28 4.87
CA ILE A 104 8.09 -1.87 5.15
C ILE A 104 6.83 -1.07 4.85
N GLU A 105 6.42 -0.21 5.78
CA GLU A 105 5.28 0.69 5.58
C GLU A 105 5.51 2.04 6.26
N ARG A 106 5.21 3.11 5.51
CA ARG A 106 5.36 4.49 5.99
C ARG A 106 4.07 5.06 6.57
N ASN A 107 2.92 4.56 6.12
CA ASN A 107 1.61 4.96 6.60
C ASN A 107 1.30 4.24 7.92
N PRO A 108 1.16 4.95 9.04
CA PRO A 108 1.01 4.33 10.35
C PRO A 108 -0.28 3.50 10.49
N VAL A 109 -1.34 3.84 9.77
CA VAL A 109 -2.60 3.07 9.79
C VAL A 109 -2.40 1.73 9.09
N LEU A 110 -1.83 1.76 7.89
CA LEU A 110 -1.61 0.56 7.09
C LEU A 110 -0.62 -0.37 7.80
N ARG A 111 0.42 0.19 8.45
CA ARG A 111 1.33 -0.55 9.32
C ARG A 111 0.60 -1.27 10.46
N ILE A 112 -0.23 -0.55 11.24
CA ILE A 112 -1.00 -1.14 12.34
C ILE A 112 -1.89 -2.28 11.83
N VAL A 113 -2.53 -2.11 10.67
CA VAL A 113 -3.37 -3.15 10.05
C VAL A 113 -2.53 -4.36 9.64
N ALA A 114 -1.38 -4.15 8.99
CA ALA A 114 -0.49 -5.24 8.60
C ALA A 114 0.05 -6.01 9.82
N GLU A 115 0.46 -5.29 10.87
CA GLU A 115 0.89 -5.87 12.16
C GLU A 115 -0.23 -6.67 12.82
N GLY A 116 -1.46 -6.14 12.84
CA GLY A 116 -2.62 -6.83 13.41
C GLY A 116 -2.96 -8.11 12.67
N LYS A 117 -2.99 -8.08 11.33
CA LYS A 117 -3.22 -9.28 10.53
C LYS A 117 -2.12 -10.33 10.72
N ALA A 118 -0.85 -9.91 10.75
CA ALA A 118 0.29 -10.79 10.97
C ALA A 118 0.25 -11.44 12.36
N ALA A 119 0.03 -10.65 13.41
CA ALA A 119 -0.13 -11.15 14.78
C ALA A 119 -1.32 -12.12 14.89
N GLY A 120 -2.40 -11.83 14.18
CA GLY A 120 -3.56 -12.70 14.10
C GLY A 120 -3.27 -14.04 13.42
N LEU A 121 -2.64 -14.01 12.24
CA LEU A 121 -2.32 -15.22 11.49
C LEU A 121 -1.37 -16.14 12.26
N LEU A 122 -0.29 -15.58 12.83
CA LEU A 122 0.72 -16.36 13.56
C LEU A 122 0.22 -16.81 14.95
N GLY A 123 -0.68 -16.04 15.56
CA GLY A 123 -1.18 -16.32 16.91
C GLY A 123 -2.46 -17.14 16.97
N GLY A 124 -3.31 -17.10 15.93
CA GLY A 124 -4.53 -17.88 15.79
C GLY A 124 -5.41 -17.90 17.05
N ALA A 125 -5.85 -19.10 17.44
CA ALA A 125 -6.74 -19.32 18.58
C ALA A 125 -6.19 -18.78 19.92
N LYS A 126 -4.87 -18.68 20.10
CA LYS A 126 -4.27 -18.08 21.31
C LYS A 126 -4.62 -16.60 21.43
N VAL A 127 -4.52 -15.86 20.33
CA VAL A 127 -4.86 -14.43 20.29
C VAL A 127 -6.37 -14.24 20.46
N ALA A 128 -7.19 -15.13 19.89
CA ALA A 128 -8.65 -15.10 20.13
C ALA A 128 -8.99 -15.15 21.62
N ARG A 129 -8.43 -16.13 22.35
CA ARG A 129 -8.66 -16.27 23.80
C ARG A 129 -8.18 -15.06 24.59
N ALA A 130 -7.01 -14.50 24.24
CA ALA A 130 -6.50 -13.30 24.87
C ALA A 130 -7.46 -12.11 24.68
N ILE A 131 -7.97 -11.92 23.47
CA ILE A 131 -8.96 -10.88 23.17
C ILE A 131 -10.25 -11.10 23.96
N GLU A 132 -10.81 -12.32 23.97
CA GLU A 132 -12.04 -12.64 24.70
C GLU A 132 -11.92 -12.33 26.19
N ASN A 133 -10.77 -12.64 26.81
CA ASN A 133 -10.50 -12.35 28.22
C ASN A 133 -10.40 -10.85 28.52
N ILE A 134 -9.84 -10.06 27.59
CA ILE A 134 -9.55 -8.63 27.79
C ILE A 134 -10.73 -7.74 27.37
N LEU A 135 -11.57 -8.21 26.45
CA LEU A 135 -12.67 -7.45 25.86
C LEU A 135 -13.62 -6.80 26.90
N PRO A 136 -14.04 -7.48 28.00
CA PRO A 136 -14.89 -6.84 29.01
C PRO A 136 -14.28 -5.55 29.58
N SER A 137 -12.97 -5.56 29.87
CA SER A 137 -12.26 -4.38 30.39
C SER A 137 -12.18 -3.25 29.35
N VAL A 138 -11.98 -3.58 28.07
CA VAL A 138 -11.98 -2.61 26.97
C VAL A 138 -13.34 -1.92 26.87
N LEU A 139 -14.42 -2.69 26.93
CA LEU A 139 -15.80 -2.18 26.85
C LEU A 139 -16.16 -1.34 28.08
N GLU A 140 -15.75 -1.73 29.28
CA GLU A 140 -15.95 -0.95 30.50
C GLU A 140 -15.23 0.41 30.42
N LYS A 141 -13.95 0.42 30.01
CA LYS A 141 -13.17 1.65 29.82
C LYS A 141 -13.82 2.57 28.78
N HIS A 142 -14.31 2.00 27.66
CA HIS A 142 -15.05 2.75 26.65
C HIS A 142 -16.32 3.38 27.24
N ALA A 143 -17.15 2.60 27.93
CA ALA A 143 -18.40 3.08 28.54
C ALA A 143 -18.15 4.19 29.56
N ALA A 144 -17.14 4.04 30.42
CA ALA A 144 -16.74 5.07 31.39
C ALA A 144 -16.34 6.38 30.69
N MET A 145 -15.58 6.31 29.59
CA MET A 145 -15.21 7.48 28.79
C MET A 145 -16.39 8.10 28.05
N MET A 146 -17.40 7.32 27.69
CA MET A 146 -18.64 7.84 27.09
C MET A 146 -19.53 8.55 28.12
N GLY A 147 -19.61 8.05 29.35
CA GLY A 147 -20.37 8.65 30.45
C GLY A 147 -19.70 9.85 31.13
N GLY A 148 -18.36 9.97 31.02
CA GLY A 148 -17.61 11.04 31.68
C GLY A 148 -17.91 12.46 31.15
N ARG A 149 -17.51 13.49 31.91
CA ARG A 149 -17.53 14.89 31.44
C ARG A 149 -16.25 15.33 30.73
N ARG A 150 -15.18 14.53 30.82
CA ARG A 150 -13.87 14.85 30.21
C ARG A 150 -13.99 14.90 28.68
N ARG A 151 -13.55 16.01 28.09
CA ARG A 151 -13.52 16.16 26.63
C ARG A 151 -12.42 15.26 26.05
N ILE A 152 -12.78 14.38 25.11
CA ILE A 152 -11.82 13.67 24.27
C ILE A 152 -11.63 14.51 23.01
N SER A 153 -10.47 15.12 22.85
CA SER A 153 -10.14 16.00 21.73
C SER A 153 -9.17 15.36 20.75
N THR A 154 -9.26 15.82 19.50
CA THR A 154 -8.32 15.49 18.42
C THR A 154 -8.01 16.79 17.68
N ALA A 155 -6.79 16.94 17.18
CA ALA A 155 -6.40 18.04 16.28
C ALA A 155 -7.04 17.89 14.88
N SER A 156 -7.69 16.76 14.60
CA SER A 156 -8.33 16.49 13.31
C SER A 156 -9.52 17.41 13.03
N VAL A 157 -9.37 18.32 12.07
CA VAL A 157 -10.50 19.08 11.51
C VAL A 157 -11.54 18.15 10.90
N THR A 158 -11.11 17.05 10.27
CA THR A 158 -11.99 16.11 9.56
C THR A 158 -12.89 15.34 10.52
N LEU A 159 -12.33 14.75 11.59
CA LEU A 159 -13.15 14.07 12.60
C LEU A 159 -13.99 15.05 13.43
N ASN A 160 -13.55 16.30 13.59
CA ASN A 160 -14.31 17.32 14.30
C ASN A 160 -15.49 17.89 13.48
N ASN A 161 -15.54 17.67 12.17
CA ASN A 161 -16.63 18.12 11.33
C ASN A 161 -17.91 17.31 11.59
N ARG A 162 -18.92 17.97 12.15
CA ARG A 162 -20.21 17.37 12.55
C ARG A 162 -21.01 16.80 11.37
N SER A 163 -20.78 17.31 10.16
CA SER A 163 -21.42 16.80 8.95
C SER A 163 -20.80 15.46 8.52
N TYR A 164 -19.52 15.23 8.84
CA TYR A 164 -18.80 14.00 8.49
C TYR A 164 -18.98 12.93 9.56
N TYR A 165 -18.85 13.31 10.84
CA TYR A 165 -19.00 12.42 11.98
C TYR A 165 -19.90 13.06 13.04
N PRO A 166 -20.97 12.37 13.47
CA PRO A 166 -21.73 12.79 14.64
C PRO A 166 -20.81 12.98 15.86
N PRO A 167 -21.01 14.00 16.73
CA PRO A 167 -20.17 14.23 17.90
C PRO A 167 -20.05 13.00 18.82
N SER A 168 -21.14 12.24 18.99
CA SER A 168 -21.15 10.98 19.74
C SER A 168 -20.29 9.90 19.07
N HIS A 169 -20.33 9.80 17.74
CA HIS A 169 -19.53 8.83 16.99
C HIS A 169 -18.04 9.15 17.09
N ARG A 170 -17.67 10.42 16.88
CA ARG A 170 -16.28 10.88 17.09
C ARG A 170 -15.80 10.53 18.50
N ARG A 171 -16.60 10.84 19.52
CA ARG A 171 -16.26 10.54 20.91
C ARG A 171 -16.05 9.04 21.13
N SER A 172 -16.95 8.22 20.61
CA SER A 172 -16.88 6.76 20.74
C SER A 172 -15.66 6.17 20.01
N LEU A 173 -15.31 6.65 18.81
CA LEU A 173 -14.09 6.20 18.10
C LEU A 173 -12.82 6.51 18.91
N LEU A 174 -12.72 7.72 19.46
CA LEU A 174 -11.56 8.11 20.26
C LEU A 174 -11.52 7.36 21.60
N ALA A 175 -12.67 7.11 22.23
CA ALA A 175 -12.77 6.31 23.44
C ALA A 175 -12.36 4.84 23.22
N LEU A 176 -12.83 4.23 22.12
CA LEU A 176 -12.42 2.88 21.71
C LEU A 176 -10.92 2.81 21.48
N SER A 177 -10.36 3.75 20.72
CA SER A 177 -8.92 3.81 20.48
C SER A 177 -8.12 3.93 21.78
N GLN A 178 -8.52 4.82 22.70
CA GLN A 178 -7.84 4.99 23.98
C GLN A 178 -7.95 3.74 24.87
N ALA A 179 -9.11 3.08 24.90
CA ALA A 179 -9.31 1.85 25.65
C ALA A 179 -8.42 0.72 25.11
N VAL A 180 -8.42 0.50 23.79
CA VAL A 180 -7.60 -0.52 23.13
C VAL A 180 -6.10 -0.27 23.30
N ARG A 181 -5.64 0.99 23.22
CA ARG A 181 -4.22 1.34 23.46
C ARG A 181 -3.71 0.96 24.85
N SER A 182 -4.61 0.83 25.83
CA SER A 182 -4.28 0.43 27.20
C SER A 182 -4.22 -1.08 27.43
N VAL A 183 -4.48 -1.89 26.40
CA VAL A 183 -4.34 -3.35 26.46
C VAL A 183 -2.86 -3.70 26.51
N GLU A 184 -2.43 -4.55 27.45
CA GLU A 184 -1.01 -4.91 27.62
C GLU A 184 -0.55 -5.95 26.59
N ASP A 185 -1.36 -6.99 26.39
CA ASP A 185 -1.10 -8.03 25.38
C ASP A 185 -0.96 -7.41 23.99
N ARG A 186 0.23 -7.52 23.41
CA ARG A 186 0.60 -6.83 22.18
C ARG A 186 -0.25 -7.29 20.99
N ASP A 187 -0.44 -8.59 20.84
CA ASP A 187 -1.06 -9.15 19.65
C ASP A 187 -2.57 -8.93 19.70
N ALA A 188 -3.19 -9.13 20.87
CA ALA A 188 -4.58 -8.75 21.09
C ALA A 188 -4.80 -7.25 20.85
N ARG A 189 -3.90 -6.38 21.33
CA ARG A 189 -3.96 -4.93 21.10
C ARG A 189 -3.93 -4.60 19.61
N LEU A 190 -3.02 -5.19 18.82
CA LEU A 190 -2.89 -4.93 17.39
C LEU A 190 -4.13 -5.36 16.59
N VAL A 191 -4.69 -6.53 16.91
CA VAL A 191 -5.96 -6.99 16.31
C VAL A 191 -7.11 -6.05 16.65
N LEU A 192 -7.23 -5.63 17.92
CA LEU A 192 -8.26 -4.69 18.35
C LEU A 192 -8.08 -3.30 17.70
N GLN A 193 -6.85 -2.83 17.50
CA GLN A 193 -6.57 -1.59 16.75
C GLN A 193 -7.00 -1.71 15.29
N THR A 194 -6.78 -2.87 14.67
CA THR A 194 -7.29 -3.17 13.32
C THR A 194 -8.82 -3.09 13.28
N CYS A 195 -9.50 -3.60 14.31
CA CYS A 195 -10.97 -3.49 14.43
C CYS A 195 -11.42 -2.02 14.55
N VAL A 196 -10.71 -1.20 15.35
CA VAL A 196 -10.97 0.25 15.43
C VAL A 196 -10.79 0.93 14.09
N ALA A 197 -9.69 0.64 13.36
CA ALA A 197 -9.47 1.20 12.02
C ALA A 197 -10.60 0.83 11.05
N SER A 198 -11.03 -0.44 11.06
CA SER A 198 -12.11 -0.96 10.22
C SER A 198 -13.46 -0.29 10.53
N ALA A 199 -13.68 0.13 11.78
CA ALA A 199 -14.91 0.78 12.21
C ALA A 199 -15.03 2.26 11.78
N VAL A 200 -13.95 2.93 11.37
CA VAL A 200 -13.94 4.39 11.12
C VAL A 200 -14.77 4.81 9.91
N GLU A 201 -14.58 4.18 8.74
CA GLU A 201 -15.36 4.53 7.54
C GLU A 201 -16.86 4.21 7.72
N PRO A 202 -17.29 3.05 8.27
CA PRO A 202 -18.69 2.76 8.64
C PRO A 202 -19.33 3.80 9.57
N SER A 203 -18.54 4.37 10.46
CA SER A 203 -19.00 5.29 11.51
C SER A 203 -19.22 6.73 11.06
N GLY A 204 -18.87 7.06 9.81
CA GLY A 204 -18.99 8.40 9.24
C GLY A 204 -19.74 8.45 7.91
N ARG A 205 -19.90 9.68 7.41
CA ARG A 205 -20.47 9.99 6.09
C ARG A 205 -19.42 10.19 5.00
N LEU A 206 -18.15 9.95 5.31
CA LEU A 206 -17.07 9.93 4.33
C LEU A 206 -16.90 8.52 3.76
N ARG A 207 -16.50 8.45 2.49
CA ARG A 207 -16.10 7.22 1.80
C ARG A 207 -14.73 7.43 1.16
N ARG A 208 -13.85 6.45 1.27
CA ARG A 208 -12.63 6.41 0.47
C ARG A 208 -13.02 6.22 -1.00
N ASP A 209 -12.61 7.13 -1.87
CA ASP A 209 -13.00 7.14 -3.28
C ASP A 209 -11.83 7.55 -4.16
N GLY A 210 -10.93 6.59 -4.39
CA GLY A 210 -9.70 6.83 -5.16
C GLY A 210 -8.85 7.90 -4.50
N ARG A 211 -8.72 9.05 -5.15
CA ARG A 211 -7.80 10.14 -4.75
C ARG A 211 -8.29 10.99 -3.59
N ALA A 212 -9.53 10.80 -3.10
CA ALA A 212 -10.11 11.67 -2.09
C ALA A 212 -11.11 10.96 -1.16
N LEU A 213 -11.39 11.60 -0.03
CA LEU A 213 -12.54 11.28 0.81
C LEU A 213 -13.79 11.97 0.27
N ARG A 214 -14.73 11.18 -0.27
CA ARG A 214 -16.00 11.69 -0.79
C ARG A 214 -17.02 11.82 0.34
N TYR A 215 -17.59 13.01 0.49
CA TYR A 215 -18.73 13.23 1.38
C TYR A 215 -20.02 12.66 0.78
N THR A 216 -20.70 11.82 1.54
CA THR A 216 -21.93 11.13 1.14
C THR A 216 -23.03 11.45 2.16
N PRO A 217 -23.78 12.56 2.00
CA PRO A 217 -24.74 13.04 3.00
C PRO A 217 -25.85 12.05 3.30
N GLU A 218 -26.31 11.28 2.31
CA GLU A 218 -27.40 10.30 2.46
C GLU A 218 -27.00 9.04 3.24
N ARG A 219 -25.70 8.86 3.50
CA ARG A 219 -25.23 7.70 4.25
C ARG A 219 -25.72 7.77 5.70
N ARG A 220 -26.30 6.68 6.18
CA ARG A 220 -26.58 6.44 7.60
C ARG A 220 -25.37 5.74 8.23
N PRO A 221 -24.56 6.43 9.04
CA PRO A 221 -23.39 5.81 9.66
C PRO A 221 -23.81 4.84 10.75
N ALA A 222 -23.12 3.71 10.86
CA ALA A 222 -23.27 2.80 12.00
C ALA A 222 -22.72 3.45 13.27
N SER A 223 -23.21 3.01 14.43
CA SER A 223 -22.56 3.37 15.69
C SER A 223 -21.13 2.79 15.72
N PRO A 224 -20.13 3.51 16.24
CA PRO A 224 -18.76 2.99 16.27
C PRO A 224 -18.59 1.72 17.07
N ILE A 225 -19.37 1.52 18.14
CA ILE A 225 -19.29 0.28 18.92
C ILE A 225 -19.87 -0.90 18.12
N GLU A 226 -20.96 -0.70 17.37
CA GLU A 226 -21.53 -1.74 16.49
C GLU A 226 -20.58 -2.10 15.35
N ALA A 227 -19.98 -1.09 14.71
CA ALA A 227 -19.02 -1.29 13.63
C ALA A 227 -17.74 -1.99 14.13
N PHE A 228 -17.29 -1.66 15.34
CA PHE A 228 -16.16 -2.31 16.01
C PHE A 228 -16.49 -3.77 16.36
N SER A 229 -17.65 -4.04 16.98
CA SER A 229 -18.08 -5.40 17.30
C SER A 229 -18.19 -6.27 16.05
N ALA A 230 -18.81 -5.76 14.98
CA ALA A 230 -18.90 -6.50 13.72
C ALA A 230 -17.52 -6.78 13.10
N ALA A 231 -16.55 -5.88 13.26
CA ALA A 231 -15.17 -6.12 12.84
C ALA A 231 -14.48 -7.18 13.71
N LEU A 232 -14.68 -7.10 15.02
CA LEU A 232 -14.13 -8.04 15.98
C LEU A 232 -14.68 -9.46 15.77
N ASP A 233 -15.99 -9.61 15.52
CA ASP A 233 -16.61 -10.91 15.26
C ASP A 233 -15.95 -11.60 14.04
N ARG A 234 -15.70 -10.85 12.95
CA ARG A 234 -14.96 -11.37 11.78
C ARG A 234 -13.53 -11.77 12.14
N CYS A 235 -12.83 -10.95 12.92
CA CYS A 235 -11.47 -11.29 13.35
C CYS A 235 -11.46 -12.55 14.23
N LEU A 236 -12.38 -12.68 15.18
CA LEU A 236 -12.48 -13.85 16.06
C LEU A 236 -12.84 -15.12 15.29
N GLU A 237 -13.70 -15.02 14.27
CA GLU A 237 -13.99 -16.12 13.36
C GLU A 237 -12.71 -16.63 12.67
N ASP A 238 -11.93 -15.72 12.07
CA ASP A 238 -10.68 -16.07 11.36
C ASP A 238 -9.58 -16.56 12.30
N LEU A 239 -9.46 -15.96 13.49
CA LEU A 239 -8.49 -16.40 14.49
C LEU A 239 -8.78 -17.82 14.98
N LYS A 240 -10.06 -18.17 15.13
CA LYS A 240 -10.47 -19.51 15.58
C LYS A 240 -10.36 -20.56 14.49
N SER A 241 -10.34 -20.17 13.21
CA SER A 241 -10.12 -21.11 12.10
C SER A 241 -8.66 -21.54 11.97
N VAL A 242 -7.71 -20.78 12.55
CA VAL A 242 -6.30 -21.14 12.58
C VAL A 242 -5.98 -21.82 13.92
N GLY A 243 -5.62 -23.11 13.82
CA GLY A 243 -5.20 -23.89 14.97
C GLY A 243 -3.87 -23.40 15.57
N GLU A 244 -3.49 -23.96 16.71
CA GLU A 244 -2.15 -23.73 17.28
C GLU A 244 -1.15 -24.55 16.47
N THR A 245 -0.63 -23.96 15.39
CA THR A 245 0.43 -24.57 14.58
C THR A 245 1.80 -24.17 15.10
N GLU A 246 2.66 -25.17 15.34
CA GLU A 246 4.09 -24.95 15.52
C GLU A 246 4.72 -24.63 14.16
N THR A 247 4.87 -23.34 13.85
CA THR A 247 5.66 -22.87 12.70
C THR A 247 6.76 -21.95 13.20
N SER A 248 7.93 -21.99 12.56
CA SER A 248 8.99 -20.99 12.77
C SER A 248 8.81 -19.78 11.85
N SER A 249 7.67 -19.70 11.15
CA SER A 249 7.33 -18.55 10.31
C SER A 249 7.29 -17.27 11.13
N SER A 250 7.78 -16.19 10.53
CA SER A 250 7.79 -14.87 11.15
C SER A 250 7.39 -13.80 10.14
N VAL A 251 6.72 -12.78 10.66
CA VAL A 251 6.40 -11.56 9.92
C VAL A 251 6.90 -10.38 10.74
N THR A 252 7.80 -9.60 10.13
CA THR A 252 8.33 -8.36 10.71
C THR A 252 7.75 -7.20 9.94
N VAL A 253 7.09 -6.26 10.62
CA VAL A 253 6.59 -5.02 10.00
C VAL A 253 7.42 -3.85 10.53
N LEU A 254 8.02 -3.10 9.61
CA LEU A 254 8.92 -1.99 9.89
C LEU A 254 8.25 -0.68 9.51
N GLU A 255 8.26 0.29 10.42
CA GLU A 255 7.99 1.68 10.06
C GLU A 255 9.21 2.23 9.32
N GLY A 256 9.08 2.46 8.01
CA GLY A 256 10.26 2.77 7.21
C GLY A 256 9.97 3.34 5.83
N ASP A 257 11.06 3.61 5.11
CA ASP A 257 11.06 4.16 3.76
C ASP A 257 11.65 3.14 2.78
N ALA A 258 10.91 2.81 1.73
CA ALA A 258 11.38 1.90 0.68
C ALA A 258 12.69 2.37 0.03
N ARG A 259 12.96 3.69 0.01
CA ARG A 259 14.21 4.27 -0.52
C ARG A 259 15.44 3.95 0.33
N GLU A 260 15.24 3.38 1.51
CA GLU A 260 16.27 3.01 2.49
C GLU A 260 16.07 1.56 2.99
N SER A 261 15.43 0.71 2.19
CA SER A 261 15.16 -0.70 2.51
C SER A 261 16.42 -1.44 2.98
N ASP A 262 17.57 -1.19 2.36
CA ASP A 262 18.87 -1.77 2.70
C ASP A 262 19.36 -1.44 4.10
N ARG A 263 18.87 -0.35 4.69
CA ARG A 263 19.20 0.06 6.05
C ARG A 263 18.25 -0.55 7.07
N CYS A 264 16.96 -0.56 6.79
CA CYS A 264 15.95 -1.01 7.76
C CYS A 264 15.66 -2.51 7.69
N ALA A 265 15.81 -3.15 6.53
CA ALA A 265 15.51 -4.56 6.29
C ALA A 265 16.77 -5.41 6.03
N ALA A 266 17.92 -4.97 6.51
CA ALA A 266 19.20 -5.68 6.40
C ALA A 266 19.14 -7.06 7.08
N GLY A 267 19.82 -8.04 6.47
CA GLY A 267 19.82 -9.41 6.95
C GLY A 267 20.22 -10.40 5.86
N PRO A 268 19.80 -11.67 5.97
CA PRO A 268 19.89 -12.62 4.88
C PRO A 268 19.18 -12.09 3.62
N ALA A 269 19.70 -12.45 2.45
CA ALA A 269 19.08 -12.07 1.19
C ALA A 269 17.66 -12.66 1.07
N TYR A 270 16.76 -11.91 0.44
CA TYR A 270 15.38 -12.31 0.18
C TYR A 270 15.30 -13.09 -1.13
N ASP A 271 14.49 -14.15 -1.16
CA ASP A 271 14.23 -14.93 -2.36
C ASP A 271 13.25 -14.16 -3.27
N TRP A 272 12.26 -13.51 -2.66
CA TRP A 272 11.19 -12.80 -3.35
C TRP A 272 11.02 -11.38 -2.81
N ILE A 273 10.99 -10.41 -3.71
CA ILE A 273 10.56 -9.04 -3.41
C ILE A 273 9.28 -8.78 -4.20
N VAL A 274 8.14 -8.65 -3.53
CA VAL A 274 6.83 -8.50 -4.18
C VAL A 274 6.08 -7.32 -3.60
N PHE A 275 5.73 -6.34 -4.45
CA PHE A 275 5.09 -5.11 -3.99
C PHE A 275 4.24 -4.41 -5.03
N SER A 276 3.56 -3.35 -4.60
CA SER A 276 2.90 -2.39 -5.47
C SER A 276 3.23 -0.99 -4.96
N PRO A 277 4.12 -0.22 -5.63
CA PRO A 277 4.47 1.11 -5.15
C PRO A 277 3.25 2.05 -5.27
N PRO A 278 3.22 3.20 -4.59
CA PRO A 278 2.26 4.26 -4.89
C PRO A 278 2.37 4.64 -6.38
N TYR A 279 1.29 4.49 -7.14
CA TYR A 279 1.31 4.82 -8.58
C TYR A 279 1.35 6.33 -8.75
N PRO A 280 1.92 6.87 -9.85
CA PRO A 280 1.94 8.31 -10.12
C PRO A 280 0.56 8.84 -10.56
N ASN A 281 -0.52 8.39 -9.92
CA ASN A 281 -1.92 8.61 -10.28
C ASN A 281 -2.64 9.64 -9.39
N ASN A 282 -1.88 10.38 -8.56
CA ASN A 282 -2.37 11.39 -7.61
C ASN A 282 -3.17 10.84 -6.42
N ILE A 283 -2.93 9.61 -5.98
CA ILE A 283 -3.43 9.12 -4.68
C ILE A 283 -2.43 9.50 -3.58
N ASP A 284 -2.92 10.25 -2.59
CA ASP A 284 -2.21 10.54 -1.35
C ASP A 284 -2.76 9.61 -0.26
N TYR A 285 -2.05 8.53 0.03
CA TYR A 285 -2.51 7.50 0.96
C TYR A 285 -2.68 8.06 2.38
N THR A 286 -1.85 8.99 2.80
CA THR A 286 -2.02 9.61 4.12
C THR A 286 -3.31 10.41 4.19
N GLU A 287 -3.67 11.12 3.13
CA GLU A 287 -4.93 11.85 3.05
C GLU A 287 -6.14 10.91 2.96
N VAL A 288 -6.05 9.82 2.19
CA VAL A 288 -7.13 8.83 2.05
C VAL A 288 -7.40 8.09 3.36
N TYR A 289 -6.37 7.84 4.17
CA TYR A 289 -6.48 7.10 5.44
C TYR A 289 -6.39 8.00 6.68
N LYS A 290 -6.50 9.34 6.52
CA LYS A 290 -6.32 10.27 7.65
C LYS A 290 -7.34 10.08 8.76
N THR A 291 -8.57 9.71 8.43
CA THR A 291 -9.65 9.59 9.43
C THR A 291 -9.34 8.47 10.41
N GLU A 292 -8.83 7.37 9.89
CA GLU A 292 -8.32 6.22 10.62
C GLU A 292 -7.10 6.62 11.43
N ALA A 293 -6.15 7.35 10.83
CA ALA A 293 -4.95 7.82 11.53
C ALA A 293 -5.28 8.69 12.73
N TRP A 294 -6.22 9.62 12.56
CA TRP A 294 -6.68 10.49 13.66
C TRP A 294 -7.47 9.74 14.72
N ALA A 295 -8.30 8.77 14.32
CA ALA A 295 -9.08 7.96 15.26
C ALA A 295 -8.18 7.03 16.08
N LEU A 296 -7.17 6.43 15.43
CA LEU A 296 -6.13 5.62 16.05
C LEU A 296 -5.05 6.44 16.76
N GLY A 297 -5.12 7.78 16.69
CA GLY A 297 -4.18 8.74 17.27
C GLY A 297 -2.74 8.61 16.78
N CYS A 298 -2.53 8.27 15.51
CA CYS A 298 -1.22 8.17 14.88
C CYS A 298 -0.50 9.52 14.71
N PHE A 299 -1.23 10.63 14.86
CA PHE A 299 -0.69 11.98 14.76
C PHE A 299 -1.14 12.82 15.95
N ASP A 300 -0.19 13.58 16.51
CA ASP A 300 -0.45 14.51 17.61
C ASP A 300 -0.81 15.92 17.11
N SER A 301 -0.42 16.26 15.86
CA SER A 301 -0.64 17.57 15.26
C SER A 301 -0.81 17.51 13.75
N VAL A 302 -1.35 18.59 13.16
CA VAL A 302 -1.50 18.72 11.70
C VAL A 302 -0.13 18.77 11.03
N GLU A 303 0.86 19.34 11.71
CA GLU A 303 2.25 19.41 11.30
C GLU A 303 2.87 18.01 11.23
N ALA A 304 2.64 17.15 12.22
CA ALA A 304 3.11 15.76 12.20
C ALA A 304 2.53 14.99 11.00
N MET A 305 1.23 15.14 10.73
CA MET A 305 0.59 14.56 9.56
C MET A 305 1.19 15.10 8.25
N LYS A 306 1.46 16.41 8.18
CA LYS A 306 2.10 17.04 7.00
C LYS A 306 3.52 16.52 6.78
N SER A 307 4.31 16.36 7.85
CA SER A 307 5.66 15.78 7.77
C SER A 307 5.62 14.35 7.27
N GLN A 308 4.67 13.54 7.72
CA GLN A 308 4.51 12.18 7.21
C GLN A 308 4.15 12.17 5.72
N ARG A 309 3.26 13.07 5.25
CA ARG A 309 2.92 13.22 3.82
C ARG A 309 4.12 13.63 2.97
N LEU A 310 4.97 14.52 3.46
CA LEU A 310 6.18 14.94 2.74
C LEU A 310 7.24 13.84 2.68
N ALA A 311 7.13 12.82 3.54
CA ALA A 311 8.05 11.70 3.57
C ALA A 311 7.63 10.52 2.69
N THR A 312 6.45 10.55 2.05
CA THR A 312 6.06 9.49 1.10
C THR A 312 6.81 9.61 -0.22
N VAL A 313 6.73 8.56 -1.05
CA VAL A 313 7.13 8.65 -2.47
C VAL A 313 6.30 9.74 -3.16
N ARG A 314 6.97 10.54 -3.99
CA ARG A 314 6.41 11.67 -4.76
C ARG A 314 5.53 11.18 -5.91
N SER A 315 4.38 10.62 -5.56
CA SER A 315 3.40 9.96 -6.46
C SER A 315 2.12 10.78 -6.68
N HIS A 316 2.03 11.96 -6.07
CA HIS A 316 0.87 12.85 -6.16
C HIS A 316 1.25 14.33 -6.14
N THR A 317 0.36 15.18 -6.64
CA THR A 317 0.54 16.64 -6.65
C THR A 317 -0.25 17.36 -5.54
N SER A 318 -0.74 16.66 -4.51
CA SER A 318 -1.52 17.25 -3.41
C SER A 318 -0.71 18.15 -2.47
N LEU A 319 0.62 18.13 -2.61
CA LEU A 319 1.60 18.93 -1.89
C LEU A 319 2.70 19.38 -2.84
N TYR A 320 3.37 20.48 -2.48
CA TYR A 320 4.63 20.86 -3.10
C TYR A 320 5.77 20.11 -2.39
N PHE A 321 6.45 19.26 -3.13
CA PHE A 321 7.68 18.63 -2.69
C PHE A 321 8.88 19.52 -3.03
N PRO A 322 9.99 19.40 -2.28
CA PRO A 322 11.25 20.05 -2.64
C PRO A 322 11.72 19.65 -4.05
N ASP A 323 12.25 20.62 -4.80
CA ASP A 323 12.83 20.42 -6.14
C ASP A 323 14.28 19.89 -6.06
N GLU A 324 14.48 18.87 -5.21
CA GLU A 324 15.75 18.20 -4.97
C GLU A 324 15.66 16.76 -5.48
N TYR A 325 16.59 16.38 -6.36
CA TYR A 325 16.60 15.08 -7.02
C TYR A 325 17.99 14.46 -6.88
N THR A 326 18.09 13.38 -6.12
CA THR A 326 19.35 12.69 -5.83
C THR A 326 20.00 12.11 -7.08
N PHE A 327 19.22 11.66 -8.07
CA PHE A 327 19.76 11.07 -9.30
C PHE A 327 20.70 12.00 -10.07
N ARG A 328 20.57 13.32 -9.88
CA ARG A 328 21.43 14.32 -10.55
C ARG A 328 22.89 14.25 -10.14
N SER A 329 23.19 13.67 -8.97
CA SER A 329 24.55 13.45 -8.48
C SER A 329 25.04 12.01 -8.65
N LEU A 330 24.29 11.16 -9.36
CA LEU A 330 24.68 9.77 -9.62
C LEU A 330 25.30 9.64 -11.01
N ASP A 331 26.10 8.59 -11.21
CA ASP A 331 26.72 8.31 -12.52
C ASP A 331 25.69 8.09 -13.64
N VAL A 332 24.48 7.66 -13.27
CA VAL A 332 23.34 7.41 -14.18
C VAL A 332 22.49 8.66 -14.45
N ALA A 333 22.94 9.85 -14.05
CA ALA A 333 22.15 11.09 -14.14
C ALA A 333 21.66 11.38 -15.56
N ASN A 334 22.53 11.20 -16.56
CA ASN A 334 22.21 11.47 -17.96
C ASN A 334 21.19 10.47 -18.51
N GLU A 335 21.29 9.21 -18.11
CA GLU A 335 20.40 8.12 -18.48
C GLU A 335 19.01 8.35 -17.89
N VAL A 336 18.93 8.70 -16.61
CA VAL A 336 17.65 9.07 -15.96
C VAL A 336 17.04 10.30 -16.64
N GLN A 337 17.84 11.32 -16.96
CA GLN A 337 17.35 12.53 -17.63
C GLN A 337 16.78 12.20 -19.02
N LYS A 338 17.47 11.36 -19.81
CA LYS A 338 16.97 10.88 -21.12
C LYS A 338 15.63 10.12 -21.01
N LEU A 339 15.39 9.41 -19.91
CA LEU A 339 14.11 8.71 -19.67
C LEU A 339 12.95 9.67 -19.37
N ILE A 340 13.21 10.77 -18.66
CA ILE A 340 12.14 11.67 -18.20
C ILE A 340 11.94 12.90 -19.09
N ASP A 341 12.95 13.31 -19.87
CA ASP A 341 12.89 14.50 -20.74
C ASP A 341 11.70 14.52 -21.70
N PRO A 342 11.36 13.43 -22.41
CA PRO A 342 10.19 13.41 -23.29
C PRO A 342 8.89 13.70 -22.53
N LEU A 343 8.74 13.18 -21.31
CA LEU A 343 7.57 13.44 -20.46
C LEU A 343 7.56 14.89 -19.96
N LEU A 344 8.70 15.40 -19.49
CA LEU A 344 8.85 16.77 -18.99
C LEU A 344 8.57 17.82 -20.07
N ASN A 345 9.00 17.56 -21.31
CA ASN A 345 8.74 18.42 -22.47
C ASN A 345 7.29 18.35 -22.94
N ALA A 346 6.60 17.24 -22.67
CA ALA A 346 5.19 17.05 -22.99
C ALA A 346 4.23 17.54 -21.90
N VAL A 347 4.73 18.02 -20.75
CA VAL A 347 3.86 18.59 -19.71
C VAL A 347 3.19 19.86 -20.25
N PRO A 348 1.85 19.92 -20.30
CA PRO A 348 1.14 21.11 -20.73
C PRO A 348 1.40 22.32 -19.82
N SER A 349 1.56 23.49 -20.44
CA SER A 349 1.67 24.78 -19.75
C SER A 349 0.30 25.22 -19.24
N ASP A 350 -0.09 24.72 -18.07
CA ASP A 350 -1.29 25.13 -17.34
C ASP A 350 -0.99 25.26 -15.83
N ARG A 351 -2.00 25.56 -15.01
CA ARG A 351 -1.85 25.73 -13.56
C ARG A 351 -1.28 24.50 -12.82
N TYR A 352 -1.27 23.33 -13.45
CA TYR A 352 -0.75 22.06 -12.92
C TYR A 352 0.65 21.72 -13.45
N GLU A 353 1.25 22.55 -14.32
CA GLU A 353 2.56 22.29 -14.92
C GLU A 353 3.62 21.96 -13.86
N ARG A 354 3.81 22.84 -12.87
CA ARG A 354 4.81 22.67 -11.82
C ARG A 354 4.63 21.34 -11.08
N GLY A 355 3.41 21.03 -10.66
CA GLY A 355 3.11 19.80 -9.93
C GLY A 355 3.39 18.55 -10.77
N ARG A 356 3.06 18.57 -12.07
CA ARG A 356 3.33 17.44 -12.97
C ARG A 356 4.82 17.24 -13.23
N ARG A 357 5.59 18.32 -13.42
CA ARG A 357 7.05 18.23 -13.54
C ARG A 357 7.68 17.64 -12.28
N GLN A 358 7.25 18.10 -11.10
CA GLN A 358 7.68 17.57 -9.80
C GLN A 358 7.32 16.09 -9.60
N LEU A 359 6.11 15.70 -10.00
CA LEU A 359 5.66 14.30 -9.98
C LEU A 359 6.57 13.42 -10.84
N ILE A 360 6.84 13.80 -12.08
CA ILE A 360 7.65 13.00 -13.02
C ILE A 360 9.08 12.83 -12.51
N ALA A 361 9.77 13.93 -12.21
CA ALA A 361 11.16 13.89 -11.79
C ALA A 361 11.31 13.28 -10.39
N GLY A 362 10.38 13.59 -9.48
CA GLY A 362 10.41 13.09 -8.10
C GLY A 362 10.11 11.60 -8.01
N TYR A 363 9.16 11.11 -8.81
CA TYR A 363 8.84 9.69 -8.86
C TYR A 363 10.00 8.87 -9.44
N ALA A 364 10.65 9.35 -10.51
CA ALA A 364 11.83 8.72 -11.07
C ALA A 364 12.99 8.66 -10.06
N ASP A 365 13.25 9.77 -9.36
CA ASP A 365 14.28 9.84 -8.31
C ASP A 365 14.01 8.87 -7.15
N ASP A 366 12.78 8.87 -6.63
CA ASP A 366 12.39 8.02 -5.51
C ASP A 366 12.49 6.54 -5.88
N MET A 367 11.98 6.15 -7.05
CA MET A 367 11.96 4.75 -7.45
C MET A 367 13.33 4.23 -7.88
N LEU A 368 14.19 5.08 -8.46
CA LEU A 368 15.60 4.73 -8.70
C LEU A 368 16.28 4.33 -7.37
N ARG A 369 16.08 5.13 -6.32
CA ARG A 369 16.63 4.86 -4.98
C ARG A 369 16.06 3.58 -4.36
N VAL A 370 14.76 3.33 -4.55
CA VAL A 370 14.14 2.06 -4.15
C VAL A 370 14.84 0.88 -4.82
N PHE A 371 14.99 0.88 -6.14
CA PHE A 371 15.64 -0.22 -6.85
C PHE A 371 17.12 -0.40 -6.45
N GLN A 372 17.87 0.68 -6.23
CA GLN A 372 19.25 0.63 -5.72
C GLN A 372 19.32 -0.01 -4.34
N SER A 373 18.40 0.36 -3.45
CA SER A 373 18.31 -0.15 -2.10
C SER A 373 17.98 -1.65 -2.10
N LEU A 374 16.96 -2.06 -2.85
CA LEU A 374 16.54 -3.46 -2.97
C LEU A 374 17.62 -4.35 -3.59
N ARG A 375 18.45 -3.83 -4.51
CA ARG A 375 19.52 -4.61 -5.19
C ARG A 375 20.56 -5.18 -4.21
N LYS A 376 20.70 -4.57 -3.03
CA LYS A 376 21.61 -5.00 -1.96
C LYS A 376 21.03 -6.10 -1.06
N LEU A 377 19.75 -6.41 -1.22
CA LEU A 377 19.02 -7.34 -0.35
C LEU A 377 18.69 -8.68 -1.03
N VAL A 378 19.31 -8.95 -2.17
CA VAL A 378 19.02 -10.10 -3.03
C VAL A 378 20.28 -10.87 -3.40
N HIS A 379 20.12 -12.16 -3.69
CA HIS A 379 21.12 -13.03 -4.29
C HIS A 379 20.80 -13.25 -5.79
N ALA A 380 21.65 -13.97 -6.53
CA ALA A 380 21.51 -14.12 -7.98
C ALA A 380 20.15 -14.69 -8.42
N GLU A 381 19.65 -15.70 -7.71
CA GLU A 381 18.37 -16.36 -8.00
C GLU A 381 17.12 -15.62 -7.48
N SER A 382 17.28 -14.47 -6.83
CA SER A 382 16.14 -13.74 -6.28
C SER A 382 15.27 -13.17 -7.39
N ARG A 383 13.99 -12.95 -7.09
CA ARG A 383 13.04 -12.31 -8.00
C ARG A 383 12.47 -11.05 -7.39
N LEU A 384 12.37 -10.00 -8.18
CA LEU A 384 11.64 -8.78 -7.83
C LEU A 384 10.45 -8.65 -8.77
N VAL A 385 9.25 -8.60 -8.21
CA VAL A 385 8.01 -8.41 -8.94
C VAL A 385 7.26 -7.22 -8.39
N PHE A 386 6.85 -6.30 -9.25
CA PHE A 386 5.98 -5.21 -8.85
C PHE A 386 4.75 -5.06 -9.73
N VAL A 387 3.63 -4.71 -9.11
CA VAL A 387 2.39 -4.34 -9.79
C VAL A 387 2.35 -2.83 -9.91
N VAL A 388 2.14 -2.30 -11.12
CA VAL A 388 2.00 -0.85 -11.31
C VAL A 388 0.96 -0.50 -12.35
N GLY A 389 0.15 0.52 -12.04
CA GLY A 389 -0.81 1.12 -12.95
C GLY A 389 -0.24 2.36 -13.64
N ASN A 390 -0.37 2.41 -14.96
CA ASN A 390 -0.08 3.61 -15.74
C ASN A 390 -1.17 4.66 -15.50
N SER A 391 -0.80 5.93 -15.62
CA SER A 391 -1.69 7.04 -15.24
C SER A 391 -1.84 8.06 -16.36
N VAL A 392 -3.06 8.58 -16.49
CA VAL A 392 -3.38 9.67 -17.43
C VAL A 392 -3.65 10.95 -16.64
N HIS A 393 -2.91 11.99 -16.97
CA HIS A 393 -3.00 13.34 -16.41
C HIS A 393 -3.54 14.29 -17.45
N GLY A 394 -4.21 15.38 -17.05
CA GLY A 394 -4.82 16.33 -18.00
C GLY A 394 -6.13 15.84 -18.64
N THR A 395 -6.70 16.63 -19.54
CA THR A 395 -7.99 16.37 -20.20
C THR A 395 -7.99 16.89 -21.63
N GLY A 396 -8.70 16.24 -22.55
CA GLY A 396 -8.70 16.63 -23.96
C GLY A 396 -7.29 16.53 -24.57
N ASP A 397 -6.87 17.56 -25.29
CA ASP A 397 -5.58 17.59 -25.99
C ASP A 397 -4.37 17.80 -25.05
N SER A 398 -4.60 18.08 -23.77
CA SER A 398 -3.55 18.25 -22.75
C SER A 398 -3.26 16.96 -21.97
N ARG A 399 -3.69 15.80 -22.49
CA ARG A 399 -3.49 14.52 -21.82
C ARG A 399 -2.03 14.08 -21.90
N LEU A 400 -1.50 13.65 -20.76
CA LEU A 400 -0.17 13.09 -20.61
C LEU A 400 -0.29 11.72 -19.96
N VAL A 401 0.21 10.69 -20.65
CA VAL A 401 0.35 9.34 -20.09
C VAL A 401 1.69 9.26 -19.38
N ILE A 402 1.69 8.80 -18.14
CA ILE A 402 2.88 8.32 -17.45
C ILE A 402 2.80 6.80 -17.45
N ALA A 403 3.56 6.17 -18.36
CA ALA A 403 3.71 4.72 -18.41
C ALA A 403 4.72 4.28 -17.35
N ALA A 404 4.21 4.08 -16.13
CA ALA A 404 5.00 3.74 -14.96
C ALA A 404 5.64 2.35 -15.09
N ASP A 405 4.97 1.38 -15.70
CA ASP A 405 5.58 0.06 -15.96
C ASP A 405 6.88 0.16 -16.79
N ILE A 406 6.84 0.90 -17.90
CA ILE A 406 7.99 1.16 -18.77
C ILE A 406 9.07 2.01 -18.09
N LEU A 407 8.67 3.10 -17.43
CA LEU A 407 9.62 4.00 -16.75
C LEU A 407 10.36 3.28 -15.63
N LEU A 408 9.64 2.52 -14.79
CA LEU A 408 10.23 1.81 -13.66
C LEU A 408 11.12 0.66 -14.11
N ALA A 409 10.72 -0.09 -15.15
CA ALA A 409 11.56 -1.12 -15.76
C ALA A 409 12.89 -0.53 -16.25
N ALA A 410 12.86 0.59 -16.98
CA ALA A 410 14.08 1.26 -17.45
C ALA A 410 14.96 1.78 -16.29
N LEU A 411 14.37 2.36 -15.24
CA LEU A 411 15.13 2.85 -14.08
C LEU A 411 15.79 1.70 -13.31
N ALA A 412 15.12 0.55 -13.19
CA ALA A 412 15.66 -0.62 -12.52
C ALA A 412 16.90 -1.16 -13.24
N GLU A 413 16.90 -1.20 -14.58
CA GLU A 413 18.07 -1.65 -15.36
C GLU A 413 19.31 -0.77 -15.12
N LEU A 414 19.13 0.53 -14.91
CA LEU A 414 20.25 1.44 -14.62
C LEU A 414 20.98 1.10 -13.31
N VAL A 415 20.36 0.31 -12.43
CA VAL A 415 20.86 0.03 -11.08
C VAL A 415 20.99 -1.46 -10.79
N GLY A 416 21.28 -2.24 -11.84
CA GLY A 416 21.71 -3.62 -11.72
C GLY A 416 20.59 -4.65 -11.65
N TRP A 417 19.39 -4.30 -12.14
CA TRP A 417 18.33 -5.26 -12.40
C TRP A 417 18.27 -5.61 -13.88
N GLN A 418 17.68 -6.76 -14.19
CA GLN A 418 17.34 -7.18 -15.53
C GLN A 418 15.83 -7.43 -15.59
N VAL A 419 15.17 -6.83 -16.57
CA VAL A 419 13.75 -7.10 -16.84
C VAL A 419 13.63 -8.45 -17.52
N GLU A 420 12.87 -9.37 -16.91
CA GLU A 420 12.56 -10.67 -17.51
C GLU A 420 11.37 -10.53 -18.47
N GLU A 421 10.29 -9.91 -17.99
CA GLU A 421 9.08 -9.69 -18.78
C GLU A 421 8.17 -8.62 -18.14
N ILE A 422 7.27 -8.08 -18.96
CA ILE A 422 6.15 -7.24 -18.52
C ILE A 422 4.85 -7.95 -18.88
N ARG A 423 4.08 -8.34 -17.85
CA ARG A 423 2.78 -9.00 -18.00
C ARG A 423 1.68 -7.95 -17.91
N VAL A 424 1.08 -7.58 -19.04
CA VAL A 424 -0.08 -6.68 -19.06
C VAL A 424 -1.26 -7.41 -18.40
N ALA A 425 -1.69 -6.90 -17.25
CA ALA A 425 -2.73 -7.52 -16.43
C ALA A 425 -4.13 -7.01 -16.77
N ARG A 426 -4.25 -5.74 -17.16
CA ARG A 426 -5.52 -5.19 -17.65
C ARG A 426 -5.33 -3.85 -18.32
N GLU A 427 -6.20 -3.60 -19.29
CA GLU A 427 -6.37 -2.28 -19.88
C GLU A 427 -7.18 -1.35 -18.94
N LEU A 428 -6.70 -0.13 -18.76
CA LEU A 428 -7.35 0.95 -18.03
C LEU A 428 -8.13 1.85 -19.00
N ARG A 429 -8.94 1.23 -19.88
CA ARG A 429 -9.77 1.98 -20.82
C ARG A 429 -10.82 2.79 -20.08
N ARG A 430 -10.70 4.12 -20.10
CA ARG A 430 -11.87 5.00 -20.00
C ARG A 430 -12.59 4.96 -21.34
N ARG A 431 -13.91 5.16 -21.35
CA ARG A 431 -14.81 5.03 -22.51
C ARG A 431 -14.44 5.87 -23.76
N THR A 432 -13.29 6.55 -23.80
CA THR A 432 -12.89 7.54 -24.81
C THR A 432 -11.38 7.59 -25.13
N ASP A 433 -10.54 6.69 -24.62
CA ASP A 433 -9.08 6.89 -24.65
C ASP A 433 -8.37 5.96 -25.64
N ASP A 434 -7.82 6.55 -26.71
CA ASP A 434 -6.90 5.95 -27.71
C ASP A 434 -5.42 6.26 -27.38
N LEU A 435 -5.16 6.69 -26.13
CA LEU A 435 -3.81 6.94 -25.64
C LEU A 435 -3.22 5.60 -25.20
N GLY A 436 -2.40 4.99 -26.07
CA GLY A 436 -1.74 3.71 -25.80
C GLY A 436 -1.00 3.68 -24.45
N HIS A 437 -0.79 2.48 -23.90
CA HIS A 437 -0.19 2.21 -22.59
C HIS A 437 -1.05 2.59 -21.37
N ALA A 438 -2.33 2.93 -21.53
CA ALA A 438 -3.25 3.03 -20.39
C ALA A 438 -3.59 1.63 -19.84
N ARG A 439 -2.66 1.04 -19.07
CA ARG A 439 -2.76 -0.34 -18.56
C ARG A 439 -2.21 -0.46 -17.13
N GLU A 440 -2.51 -1.59 -16.52
CA GLU A 440 -1.89 -2.04 -15.26
C GLU A 440 -1.14 -3.34 -15.55
N SER A 441 0.09 -3.42 -15.05
CA SER A 441 1.06 -4.44 -15.44
C SER A 441 1.71 -5.06 -14.21
N VAL A 442 2.11 -6.32 -14.33
CA VAL A 442 3.03 -6.99 -13.42
C VAL A 442 4.40 -7.03 -14.10
N VAL A 443 5.40 -6.38 -13.51
CA VAL A 443 6.76 -6.32 -14.05
C VAL A 443 7.63 -7.29 -13.26
N CYS A 444 8.31 -8.21 -13.96
CA CYS A 444 9.16 -9.23 -13.37
C CYS A 444 10.63 -8.93 -13.68
N LEU A 445 11.43 -8.81 -12.62
CA LEU A 445 12.87 -8.54 -12.69
C LEU A 445 13.65 -9.63 -11.97
N ARG A 446 14.90 -9.81 -12.39
CA ARG A 446 15.94 -10.53 -11.65
C ARG A 446 17.19 -9.67 -11.48
N PRO A 447 18.08 -9.98 -10.53
CA PRO A 447 19.38 -9.35 -10.45
C PRO A 447 20.17 -9.55 -11.76
N ALA A 448 20.75 -8.46 -12.27
CA ALA A 448 21.69 -8.49 -13.41
C ALA A 448 23.07 -8.96 -12.98
#